data_AF-A0A4R7WSH3-F1
#
_entry.id   AF-A0A4R7WSH3-F1
#
_cell.length_a   1.000
_cell.length_b   1.000
_cell.length_c   1.000
_cell.angle_alpha   90.00
_cell.angle_beta   90.00
_cell.angle_gamma   90.00
#
_symmetry.space_group_name_H-M   'P 1'
#
loop_
_entity.id
_entity.type
_entity.pdbx_description
1 polymer ?
#
loop_
_entity_poly.entity_id
_entity_poly.type
_entity_poly.pdbx_seq_one_letter_code
_entity_poly.pdbx_strand_id
1 'polypeptide(L)'
;MKTFAPRQNAGFSMIEVLVSLLITVIGVLGMVALQSKAIPYTQDSVQRNTAIMLADDLVEIIRTAGSCTTANGCVTAPSASFPTKPASCNPTPATLSTQIGCWADQASRALPGADALLNKSFYVCRSLVPGDVTASACGTSSTSNTEIEIQVAWTVKSASECLDKGQASNPTASSTTCTYRIRTRVSAQ
;
A
#
# COMPACT_ATOMS: atom_id res chain seq x y z
N MET A 1 23.24 47.49 -56.17
CA MET A 1 23.89 47.47 -54.84
C MET A 1 22.80 47.60 -53.78
N LYS A 2 22.49 46.54 -53.02
CA LYS A 2 21.57 46.61 -51.87
C LYS A 2 22.39 46.93 -50.63
N THR A 3 22.22 48.14 -50.10
CA THR A 3 22.84 48.60 -48.85
C THR A 3 22.14 47.92 -47.66
N PHE A 4 22.89 47.13 -46.89
CA PHE A 4 22.43 46.62 -45.61
C PHE A 4 22.55 47.74 -44.57
N ALA A 5 21.43 48.28 -44.10
CA ALA A 5 21.42 49.23 -43.00
C ALA A 5 21.74 48.51 -41.67
N PRO A 6 22.65 49.04 -40.83
CA PRO A 6 22.93 48.45 -39.52
C PRO A 6 21.70 48.60 -38.63
N ARG A 7 21.18 47.46 -38.12
CA ARG A 7 20.15 47.46 -37.10
C ARG A 7 20.74 48.08 -35.83
N GLN A 8 20.14 49.16 -35.34
CA GLN A 8 20.49 49.73 -34.05
C GLN A 8 20.14 48.73 -32.95
N ASN A 9 21.16 48.16 -32.32
CA ASN A 9 21.00 47.35 -31.13
C ASN A 9 20.60 48.28 -29.98
N ALA A 10 19.30 48.39 -29.72
CA ALA A 10 18.82 48.96 -28.47
C ALA A 10 19.28 48.03 -27.34
N GLY A 11 20.26 48.49 -26.56
CA GLY A 11 20.74 47.76 -25.37
C GLY A 11 19.60 47.55 -24.39
N PHE A 12 19.56 46.37 -23.76
CA PHE A 12 18.60 46.02 -22.71
C PHE A 12 18.54 47.11 -21.65
N SER A 13 17.33 47.62 -21.38
CA SER A 13 17.11 48.52 -20.26
C SER A 13 17.21 47.74 -18.95
N MET A 14 17.89 48.31 -17.93
CA MET A 14 17.98 47.70 -16.59
C MET A 14 16.61 47.34 -16.00
N ILE A 15 15.57 48.09 -16.36
CA ILE A 15 14.19 47.84 -15.94
C ILE A 15 13.62 46.54 -16.52
N GLU A 16 14.00 46.17 -17.74
CA GLU A 16 13.49 45.01 -18.48
C GLU A 16 14.01 43.70 -17.88
N VAL A 17 15.29 43.70 -17.49
CA VAL A 17 15.91 42.57 -16.79
C VAL A 17 15.30 42.41 -15.39
N LEU A 18 15.04 43.51 -14.68
CA LEU A 18 14.45 43.47 -13.34
C LEU A 18 13.01 42.95 -13.36
N VAL A 19 12.20 43.37 -14.34
CA VAL A 19 10.84 42.84 -14.54
C VAL A 19 10.88 41.36 -14.95
N SER A 20 11.81 40.98 -15.83
CA SER A 20 11.99 39.58 -16.23
C SER A 20 12.36 38.68 -15.03
N LEU A 21 13.27 39.13 -14.17
CA LEU A 21 13.63 38.44 -12.93
C LEU A 21 12.43 38.34 -11.98
N LEU A 22 11.65 39.40 -11.80
CA LEU A 22 10.45 39.39 -10.96
C LEU A 22 9.43 38.36 -11.45
N ILE A 23 9.11 38.35 -12.75
CA ILE A 23 8.18 37.40 -13.35
C ILE A 23 8.71 35.97 -13.20
N THR A 24 10.02 35.76 -13.41
CA THR A 24 10.65 34.45 -13.26
C THR A 24 10.57 33.93 -11.82
N VAL A 25 10.85 34.78 -10.83
CA VAL A 25 10.74 34.41 -9.41
C VAL A 25 9.30 34.05 -9.04
N ILE A 26 8.31 34.85 -9.46
CA ILE A 26 6.89 34.55 -9.23
C ILE A 26 6.49 33.24 -9.93
N GLY A 27 6.94 33.02 -11.17
CA GLY A 27 6.66 31.81 -11.93
C GLY A 27 7.24 30.55 -11.26
N VAL A 28 8.50 30.60 -10.81
CA VAL A 28 9.15 29.48 -10.11
C VAL A 28 8.46 29.20 -8.76
N LEU A 29 8.15 30.23 -7.97
CA LEU A 29 7.44 30.06 -6.70
C LEU A 29 6.04 29.47 -6.91
N GLY A 30 5.31 29.91 -7.94
CA GLY A 30 4.02 29.34 -8.33
C GLY A 30 4.13 27.86 -8.71
N MET A 31 5.14 27.49 -9.49
CA MET A 31 5.39 26.09 -9.87
C MET A 31 5.72 25.21 -8.67
N VAL A 32 6.59 25.68 -7.75
CA VAL A 32 6.95 24.96 -6.52
C VAL A 32 5.74 24.78 -5.61
N ALA A 33 4.89 25.80 -5.48
CA ALA A 33 3.65 25.70 -4.71
C ALA A 33 2.72 24.61 -5.28
N LEU A 34 2.56 24.52 -6.60
CA LEU A 34 1.78 23.47 -7.24
C LEU A 34 2.43 22.08 -7.06
N GLN A 35 3.75 21.97 -7.22
CA GLN A 35 4.48 20.72 -7.00
C GLN A 35 4.34 20.23 -5.55
N SER A 36 4.35 21.12 -4.56
CA SER A 36 4.18 20.77 -3.15
C SER A 36 2.83 20.12 -2.84
N LYS A 37 1.79 20.47 -3.61
CA LYS A 37 0.45 19.88 -3.48
C LYS A 37 0.33 18.57 -4.26
N ALA A 38 1.05 18.40 -5.37
CA ALA A 38 0.99 17.20 -6.20
C ALA A 38 1.71 15.99 -5.58
N ILE A 39 2.86 16.21 -4.92
CA ILE A 39 3.67 15.15 -4.30
C ILE A 39 2.87 14.25 -3.33
N PRO A 40 2.09 14.77 -2.35
CA PRO A 40 1.38 13.92 -1.40
C PRO A 40 0.33 13.01 -2.05
N TYR A 41 -0.36 13.47 -3.11
CA TYR A 41 -1.35 12.64 -3.81
C TYR A 41 -0.72 11.44 -4.53
N THR A 42 0.51 11.60 -5.04
CA THR A 42 1.21 10.48 -5.68
C THR A 42 1.70 9.44 -4.68
N GLN A 43 2.06 9.85 -3.45
CA GLN A 43 2.57 8.93 -2.43
C GLN A 43 1.50 7.95 -1.93
N ASP A 44 0.27 8.41 -1.73
CA ASP A 44 -0.83 7.54 -1.31
C ASP A 44 -1.13 6.46 -2.37
N SER A 45 -1.16 6.86 -3.65
CA SER A 45 -1.35 5.93 -4.77
C SER A 45 -0.25 4.85 -4.82
N VAL A 46 1.00 5.23 -4.54
CA VAL A 46 2.12 4.28 -4.48
C VAL A 46 1.95 3.30 -3.32
N GLN A 47 1.61 3.77 -2.12
CA GLN A 47 1.43 2.90 -0.94
C GLN A 47 0.28 1.91 -1.16
N ARG A 48 -0.84 2.38 -1.71
CA ARG A 48 -1.99 1.53 -2.04
C ARG A 48 -1.63 0.50 -3.10
N ASN A 49 -0.88 0.88 -4.13
CA ASN A 49 -0.41 -0.05 -5.14
C ASN A 49 0.52 -1.12 -4.54
N THR A 50 1.42 -0.73 -3.63
CA THR A 50 2.25 -1.67 -2.87
C THR A 50 1.40 -2.62 -2.02
N ALA A 51 0.36 -2.13 -1.36
CA ALA A 51 -0.54 -2.97 -0.57
C ALA A 51 -1.33 -3.97 -1.43
N ILE A 52 -1.76 -3.57 -2.63
CA ILE A 52 -2.41 -4.46 -3.61
C ILE A 52 -1.44 -5.55 -4.04
N MET A 53 -0.22 -5.19 -4.46
CA MET A 53 0.80 -6.16 -4.87
C MET A 53 1.11 -7.16 -3.75
N LEU A 54 1.27 -6.69 -2.50
CA LEU A 54 1.51 -7.57 -1.35
C LEU A 54 0.34 -8.53 -1.08
N ALA A 55 -0.90 -8.04 -1.21
CA ALA A 55 -2.08 -8.89 -1.03
C ALA A 55 -2.17 -9.94 -2.13
N ASP A 56 -1.93 -9.57 -3.38
CA ASP A 56 -1.91 -10.48 -4.53
C ASP A 56 -0.79 -11.53 -4.39
N ASP A 57 0.42 -11.12 -3.99
CA ASP A 57 1.53 -12.03 -3.70
C ASP A 57 1.14 -13.09 -2.66
N LEU A 58 0.43 -12.68 -1.60
CA LEU A 58 -0.03 -13.62 -0.58
C LEU A 58 -1.14 -14.55 -1.12
N VAL A 59 -2.04 -14.03 -1.95
CA VAL A 59 -3.04 -14.88 -2.64
C VAL A 59 -2.34 -15.94 -3.49
N GLU A 60 -1.29 -15.58 -4.23
CA GLU A 60 -0.48 -16.52 -5.02
C GLU A 60 0.20 -17.57 -4.14
N ILE A 61 0.84 -17.17 -3.03
CA ILE A 61 1.44 -18.07 -2.04
C ILE A 61 0.41 -19.08 -1.52
N ILE A 62 -0.79 -18.62 -1.18
CA ILE A 62 -1.83 -19.50 -0.66
C ILE A 62 -2.38 -20.43 -1.75
N ARG A 63 -2.57 -19.92 -2.98
CA ARG A 63 -3.09 -20.72 -4.09
C ARG A 63 -2.12 -21.82 -4.50
N THR A 64 -0.83 -21.53 -4.52
CA THR A 64 0.21 -22.53 -4.82
C THR A 64 0.30 -23.62 -3.76
N ALA A 65 0.01 -23.30 -2.49
CA ALA A 65 -0.09 -24.29 -1.42
C ALA A 65 -1.39 -25.12 -1.45
N GLY A 66 -2.40 -24.71 -2.23
CA GLY A 66 -3.68 -25.42 -2.43
C GLY A 66 -4.62 -25.46 -1.22
N SER A 67 -4.18 -25.00 -0.05
CA SER A 67 -4.98 -24.97 1.17
C SER A 67 -4.54 -23.86 2.12
N CYS A 68 -5.52 -23.23 2.78
CA CYS A 68 -5.27 -22.26 3.85
C CYS A 68 -6.03 -22.71 5.10
N THR A 69 -5.30 -23.13 6.12
CA THR A 69 -5.88 -23.60 7.39
C THR A 69 -5.10 -23.00 8.56
N THR A 70 -5.63 -23.18 9.77
CA THR A 70 -4.88 -22.88 10.99
C THR A 70 -3.70 -23.85 11.18
N ALA A 71 -3.87 -25.12 10.77
CA ALA A 71 -2.85 -26.16 10.93
C ALA A 71 -1.59 -25.94 10.08
N ASN A 72 -1.72 -25.37 8.88
CA ASN A 72 -0.58 -25.07 8.01
C ASN A 72 -0.01 -23.65 8.20
N GLY A 73 -0.48 -22.92 9.23
CA GLY A 73 -0.01 -21.58 9.56
C GLY A 73 -0.45 -20.50 8.59
N CYS A 74 -1.46 -20.76 7.76
CA CYS A 74 -1.99 -19.78 6.81
C CYS A 74 -2.98 -18.81 7.44
N VAL A 75 -3.96 -19.35 8.16
CA VAL A 75 -4.98 -18.54 8.83
C VAL A 75 -4.34 -17.82 10.02
N THR A 76 -4.39 -16.49 9.98
CA THR A 76 -3.87 -15.60 11.01
C THR A 76 -4.98 -14.62 11.38
N ALA A 77 -5.60 -14.83 12.54
CA ALA A 77 -6.65 -13.95 13.04
C ALA A 77 -6.14 -12.55 13.39
N PRO A 78 -7.02 -11.53 13.46
CA PRO A 78 -6.62 -10.24 14.01
C PRO A 78 -6.00 -10.41 15.39
N SER A 79 -4.94 -9.67 15.67
CA SER A 79 -4.15 -9.78 16.90
C SER A 79 -3.33 -11.06 17.07
N ALA A 80 -3.40 -12.02 16.14
CA ALA A 80 -2.48 -13.14 16.10
C ALA A 80 -1.17 -12.73 15.41
N SER A 81 -0.07 -13.39 15.80
CA SER A 81 1.22 -13.19 15.16
C SER A 81 1.30 -14.00 13.87
N PHE A 82 1.78 -13.37 12.81
CA PHE A 82 2.17 -14.08 11.60
C PHE A 82 3.30 -15.09 11.90
N PRO A 83 3.43 -16.15 11.09
CA PRO A 83 4.55 -17.08 11.20
C PRO A 83 5.91 -16.39 11.23
N THR A 84 6.82 -16.90 12.05
CA THR A 84 8.18 -16.34 12.15
C THR A 84 8.94 -16.52 10.84
N LYS A 85 9.64 -15.48 10.43
CA LYS A 85 10.54 -15.53 9.27
C LYS A 85 11.67 -16.56 9.49
N PRO A 86 12.00 -17.40 8.48
CA PRO A 86 13.22 -18.22 8.51
C PRO A 86 14.50 -17.37 8.41
N ALA A 87 15.67 -18.03 8.54
CA ALA A 87 16.97 -17.36 8.42
C ALA A 87 17.20 -16.71 7.04
N SER A 88 16.67 -17.32 5.97
CA SER A 88 16.71 -16.79 4.60
C SER A 88 15.37 -17.02 3.92
N CYS A 89 14.99 -16.07 3.06
CA CYS A 89 13.84 -16.16 2.14
C CYS A 89 14.28 -16.40 0.69
N ASN A 90 15.57 -16.65 0.48
CA ASN A 90 16.17 -16.97 -0.81
C ASN A 90 17.03 -18.24 -0.68
N PRO A 91 16.67 -19.35 -1.37
CA PRO A 91 15.47 -19.52 -2.20
C PRO A 91 14.17 -19.51 -1.38
N THR A 92 13.03 -19.38 -2.06
CA THR A 92 11.71 -19.43 -1.43
C THR A 92 11.55 -20.72 -0.62
N PRO A 93 11.17 -20.65 0.66
CA PRO A 93 11.00 -21.84 1.50
C PRO A 93 9.94 -22.80 0.96
N ALA A 94 10.05 -24.10 1.27
CA ALA A 94 9.11 -25.11 0.80
C ALA A 94 7.78 -25.15 1.57
N THR A 95 7.76 -24.69 2.83
CA THR A 95 6.57 -24.76 3.69
C THR A 95 5.78 -23.45 3.66
N LEU A 96 4.45 -23.55 3.56
CA LEU A 96 3.57 -22.37 3.49
C LEU A 96 3.78 -21.40 4.65
N SER A 97 3.86 -21.89 5.89
CA SER A 97 4.07 -21.03 7.06
C SER A 97 5.36 -20.22 6.96
N THR A 98 6.46 -20.80 6.47
CA THR A 98 7.73 -20.05 6.33
C THR A 98 7.72 -19.10 5.13
N GLN A 99 7.00 -19.43 4.06
CA GLN A 99 6.73 -18.50 2.95
C GLN A 99 5.93 -17.28 3.43
N ILE A 100 4.87 -17.50 4.22
CA ILE A 100 4.08 -16.42 4.82
C ILE A 100 4.94 -15.60 5.80
N GLY A 101 5.84 -16.22 6.56
CA GLY A 101 6.78 -15.50 7.41
C GLY A 101 7.75 -14.60 6.63
N CYS A 102 8.21 -15.06 5.45
CA CYS A 102 8.98 -14.23 4.52
C CYS A 102 8.17 -13.07 3.95
N TRP A 103 6.95 -13.33 3.53
CA TRP A 103 6.02 -12.31 3.08
C TRP A 103 5.74 -11.27 4.17
N ALA A 104 5.53 -11.69 5.42
CA ALA A 104 5.25 -10.79 6.53
C ALA A 104 6.44 -9.85 6.82
N ASP A 105 7.68 -10.34 6.77
CA ASP A 105 8.89 -9.49 6.88
C ASP A 105 8.99 -8.50 5.72
N GLN A 106 8.70 -8.93 4.49
CA GLN A 106 8.67 -8.03 3.34
C GLN A 106 7.58 -6.95 3.50
N ALA A 107 6.36 -7.33 3.87
CA ALA A 107 5.24 -6.44 4.08
C ALA A 107 5.54 -5.40 5.17
N SER A 108 6.19 -5.80 6.26
CA SER A 108 6.59 -4.89 7.35
C SER A 108 7.55 -3.78 6.91
N ARG A 109 8.35 -4.04 5.88
CA ARG A 109 9.36 -3.10 5.34
C ARG A 109 8.85 -2.29 4.17
N ALA A 110 7.91 -2.85 3.40
CA ALA A 110 7.41 -2.26 2.16
C ALA A 110 6.37 -1.14 2.40
N LEU A 111 5.67 -1.18 3.54
CA LEU A 111 4.60 -0.25 3.88
C LEU A 111 4.94 0.60 5.11
N PRO A 112 4.59 1.90 5.13
CA PRO A 112 4.82 2.76 6.29
C PRO A 112 4.12 2.25 7.54
N GLY A 113 4.88 2.09 8.64
CA GLY A 113 4.37 1.65 9.94
C GLY A 113 3.77 0.25 9.97
N ALA A 114 3.97 -0.57 8.92
CA ALA A 114 3.40 -1.91 8.84
C ALA A 114 3.99 -2.88 9.88
N ASP A 115 5.22 -2.66 10.33
CA ASP A 115 5.86 -3.39 11.44
C ASP A 115 5.02 -3.37 12.73
N ALA A 116 4.44 -2.21 13.06
CA ALA A 116 3.56 -2.07 14.22
C ALA A 116 2.12 -2.56 13.98
N LEU A 117 1.74 -2.74 12.71
CA LEU A 117 0.40 -3.13 12.29
C LEU A 117 0.25 -4.62 11.99
N LEU A 118 1.34 -5.35 11.76
CA LEU A 118 1.33 -6.79 11.46
C LEU A 118 0.47 -7.60 12.44
N ASN A 119 0.63 -7.36 13.74
CA ASN A 119 -0.12 -8.07 14.78
C ASN A 119 -1.35 -7.30 15.27
N LYS A 120 -1.86 -6.33 14.50
CA LYS A 120 -3.01 -5.51 14.90
C LYS A 120 -4.08 -5.42 13.82
N SER A 121 -3.64 -5.16 12.59
CA SER A 121 -4.49 -4.81 11.47
C SER A 121 -4.23 -5.70 10.25
N PHE A 122 -3.18 -6.51 10.23
CA PHE A 122 -3.06 -7.55 9.21
C PHE A 122 -3.77 -8.81 9.68
N TYR A 123 -4.41 -9.52 8.76
CA TYR A 123 -4.96 -10.84 9.01
C TYR A 123 -5.16 -11.62 7.71
N VAL A 124 -5.24 -12.93 7.87
CA VAL A 124 -5.66 -13.88 6.84
C VAL A 124 -6.76 -14.72 7.48
N CYS A 125 -8.00 -14.45 7.12
CA CYS A 125 -9.15 -15.12 7.72
C CYS A 125 -9.94 -15.90 6.69
N ARG A 126 -10.45 -17.06 7.10
CA ARG A 126 -11.51 -17.75 6.37
C ARG A 126 -12.84 -17.45 7.02
N SER A 127 -13.76 -16.87 6.26
CA SER A 127 -15.11 -16.55 6.73
C SER A 127 -16.09 -16.52 5.57
N LEU A 128 -17.36 -16.85 5.85
CA LEU A 128 -18.47 -16.70 4.91
C LEU A 128 -18.86 -15.22 4.76
N VAL A 129 -18.80 -14.47 5.85
CA VAL A 129 -19.27 -13.08 5.92
C VAL A 129 -18.09 -12.12 5.73
N PRO A 130 -18.16 -11.17 4.78
CA PRO A 130 -17.11 -10.15 4.62
C PRO A 130 -16.89 -9.38 5.91
N GLY A 131 -15.63 -9.24 6.35
CA GLY A 131 -15.28 -8.51 7.57
C GLY A 131 -15.64 -9.19 8.90
N ASP A 132 -16.22 -10.40 8.91
CA ASP A 132 -16.36 -11.19 10.13
C ASP A 132 -15.05 -11.89 10.45
N VAL A 133 -14.16 -11.13 11.10
CA VAL A 133 -12.78 -11.52 11.40
C VAL A 133 -12.56 -11.68 12.89
N THR A 134 -13.61 -11.89 13.68
CA THR A 134 -13.45 -12.25 15.09
C THR A 134 -12.56 -13.49 15.20
N ALA A 135 -11.73 -13.61 16.25
CA ALA A 135 -10.83 -14.78 16.39
C ALA A 135 -11.58 -16.12 16.33
N SER A 136 -12.85 -16.14 16.76
CA SER A 136 -13.77 -17.28 16.64
C SER A 136 -14.28 -17.52 15.22
N ALA A 137 -14.53 -16.48 14.42
CA ALA A 137 -15.00 -16.60 13.03
C ALA A 137 -13.85 -16.84 12.06
N CYS A 138 -12.65 -16.36 12.39
CA CYS A 138 -11.46 -16.48 11.57
C CYS A 138 -10.93 -17.92 11.58
N GLY A 139 -11.27 -18.68 10.53
CA GLY A 139 -10.88 -20.09 10.41
C GLY A 139 -11.98 -21.10 10.76
N THR A 140 -13.19 -20.65 11.13
CA THR A 140 -14.35 -21.53 11.35
C THR A 140 -15.40 -21.36 10.25
N SER A 141 -16.39 -22.26 10.23
CA SER A 141 -17.53 -22.41 9.30
C SER A 141 -17.31 -23.24 8.03
N SER A 142 -16.81 -24.47 8.21
CA SER A 142 -16.72 -25.53 7.18
C SER A 142 -15.71 -25.26 6.04
N THR A 143 -15.08 -26.33 5.55
CA THR A 143 -14.20 -26.27 4.36
C THR A 143 -14.97 -25.99 3.07
N SER A 144 -16.30 -26.10 3.12
CA SER A 144 -17.21 -25.88 2.01
C SER A 144 -17.67 -24.42 2.00
N ASN A 145 -17.46 -23.71 0.88
CA ASN A 145 -17.95 -22.34 0.65
C ASN A 145 -17.34 -21.20 1.50
N THR A 146 -16.25 -21.41 2.24
CA THR A 146 -15.53 -20.31 2.91
C THR A 146 -14.59 -19.56 1.97
N GLU A 147 -14.63 -18.23 2.01
CA GLU A 147 -13.70 -17.35 1.29
C GLU A 147 -12.54 -16.95 2.20
N ILE A 148 -11.35 -16.80 1.61
CA ILE A 148 -10.19 -16.25 2.29
C ILE A 148 -10.23 -14.74 2.12
N GLU A 149 -10.25 -14.03 3.23
CA GLU A 149 -10.11 -12.58 3.31
C GLU A 149 -8.72 -12.24 3.83
N ILE A 150 -7.99 -11.44 3.06
CA ILE A 150 -6.66 -10.94 3.42
C ILE A 150 -6.79 -9.43 3.63
N GLN A 151 -6.26 -8.94 4.75
CA GLN A 151 -6.13 -7.51 4.99
C GLN A 151 -4.66 -7.13 5.18
N VAL A 152 -4.28 -6.09 4.46
CA VAL A 152 -2.99 -5.40 4.56
C VAL A 152 -3.25 -3.99 5.06
N ALA A 153 -2.37 -3.44 5.90
CA ALA A 153 -2.55 -2.12 6.49
C ALA A 153 -1.26 -1.28 6.46
N TRP A 154 -1.41 0.03 6.40
CA TRP A 154 -0.30 0.97 6.49
C TRP A 154 -0.72 2.25 7.22
N THR A 155 0.26 2.99 7.73
CA THR A 155 0.01 4.26 8.42
C THR A 155 0.07 5.44 7.45
N VAL A 156 -0.79 6.41 7.70
CA VAL A 156 -0.84 7.70 6.98
C VAL A 156 -0.81 8.85 7.97
N LYS A 157 -0.53 10.06 7.49
CA LYS A 157 -0.43 11.24 8.37
C LYS A 157 -1.82 11.73 8.81
N SER A 158 -2.83 11.55 7.96
CA SER A 158 -4.18 12.04 8.18
C SER A 158 -5.23 11.04 7.73
N ALA A 159 -6.32 10.89 8.48
CA ALA A 159 -7.45 10.01 8.15
C ALA A 159 -8.06 10.26 6.76
N SER A 160 -7.98 11.51 6.28
CA SER A 160 -8.50 11.94 4.99
C SER A 160 -7.68 11.44 3.80
N GLU A 161 -6.49 10.89 4.04
CA GLU A 161 -5.64 10.29 2.99
C GLU A 161 -6.16 8.90 2.60
N CYS A 162 -6.84 8.19 3.52
CA CYS A 162 -7.45 6.89 3.20
C CYS A 162 -8.74 7.07 2.37
N LEU A 163 -8.83 6.36 1.24
CA LEU A 163 -10.02 6.31 0.39
C LEU A 163 -11.17 5.48 0.98
N ASP A 164 -10.89 4.65 1.99
CA ASP A 164 -11.80 3.59 2.43
C ASP A 164 -12.84 4.01 3.49
N LYS A 165 -13.37 5.25 3.40
CA LYS A 165 -14.45 5.74 4.30
C LYS A 165 -15.77 4.95 4.21
N GLY A 166 -15.86 3.95 3.33
CA GLY A 166 -17.05 3.13 3.08
C GLY A 166 -17.08 1.74 3.73
N GLN A 167 -16.01 1.27 4.38
CA GLN A 167 -16.04 -0.02 5.09
C GLN A 167 -16.42 0.17 6.55
N ALA A 168 -17.73 0.34 6.81
CA ALA A 168 -18.35 0.53 8.12
C ALA A 168 -18.24 -0.67 9.09
N SER A 169 -17.30 -1.58 8.87
CA SER A 169 -17.09 -2.79 9.69
C SER A 169 -15.62 -3.22 9.69
N ASN A 170 -14.68 -2.27 9.77
CA ASN A 170 -13.29 -2.62 10.05
C ASN A 170 -13.01 -2.63 11.56
N PRO A 171 -13.00 -3.81 12.22
CA PRO A 171 -12.75 -3.89 13.67
C PRO A 171 -11.32 -3.48 14.06
N THR A 172 -10.44 -3.21 13.09
CA THR A 172 -9.03 -2.83 13.30
C THR A 172 -8.68 -1.42 12.78
N ALA A 173 -9.67 -0.64 12.34
CA ALA A 173 -9.43 0.69 11.78
C ALA A 173 -9.11 1.73 12.87
N SER A 174 -7.95 2.36 12.76
CA SER A 174 -7.54 3.56 13.50
C SER A 174 -7.61 4.77 12.58
N SER A 175 -7.73 5.98 13.14
CA SER A 175 -7.84 7.23 12.37
C SER A 175 -6.62 7.53 11.48
N THR A 176 -5.50 6.87 11.68
CA THR A 176 -4.27 7.05 10.88
C THR A 176 -3.84 5.76 10.16
N THR A 177 -4.74 4.80 10.02
CA THR A 177 -4.45 3.50 9.40
C THR A 177 -5.36 3.29 8.19
N CYS A 178 -4.74 3.15 7.02
CA CYS A 178 -5.44 2.70 5.81
C CYS A 178 -5.33 1.19 5.69
N THR A 179 -6.33 0.56 5.07
CA THR A 179 -6.39 -0.89 4.92
C THR A 179 -6.86 -1.29 3.54
N TYR A 180 -6.20 -2.25 2.93
CA TYR A 180 -6.65 -2.90 1.71
C TYR A 180 -7.13 -4.32 2.03
N ARG A 181 -8.28 -4.71 1.47
CA ARG A 181 -8.88 -6.02 1.66
C ARG A 181 -9.16 -6.69 0.33
N ILE A 182 -8.85 -7.97 0.24
CA ILE A 182 -9.23 -8.83 -0.88
C ILE A 182 -9.87 -10.11 -0.36
N ARG A 183 -10.92 -10.57 -1.05
CA ARG A 183 -11.57 -11.86 -0.80
C ARG A 183 -11.38 -12.77 -2.00
N THR A 184 -10.95 -14.00 -1.76
CA THR A 184 -10.69 -14.97 -2.82
C THR A 184 -11.11 -16.38 -2.41
N ARG A 185 -11.37 -17.23 -3.41
CA ARG A 185 -11.61 -18.65 -3.23
C ARG A 185 -10.39 -19.42 -3.66
N VAL A 186 -9.93 -20.31 -2.79
CA VAL A 186 -8.88 -21.29 -3.13
C VAL A 186 -9.59 -22.62 -3.29
N SER A 187 -9.68 -23.09 -4.53
CA SER A 187 -10.17 -24.43 -4.83
C SER A 187 -9.22 -25.45 -4.22
N ALA A 188 -9.72 -26.30 -3.33
CA ALA A 188 -8.98 -27.48 -2.91
C ALA A 188 -8.79 -28.38 -4.14
N GLN A 189 -7.54 -28.66 -4.50
CA GLN A 189 -7.19 -29.71 -5.45
C GLN A 189 -7.20 -31.07 -4.76
#